data_AF-A0A842ND32-F1
#
_entry.id   AF-A0A842ND32-F1
#
_cell.length_a   1.000
_cell.length_b   1.000
_cell.length_c   1.000
_cell.angle_alpha   90.00
_cell.angle_beta   90.00
_cell.angle_gamma   90.00
#
_symmetry.space_group_name_H-M   'P 1'
#
loop_
_entity.id
_entity.type
_entity.pdbx_description
1 polymer ?
#
loop_
_entity_poly.entity_id
_entity_poly.type
_entity_poly.pdbx_seq_one_letter_code
_entity_poly.pdbx_strand_id
1 'polypeptide(L)'
;MSECLICEEVITNPVCTECLQKEMETWLYETRPDLMEELQNRSFELFFDRGNTNCLVCKTEMSICPYCFTDHIRSWVIEKCPELLDKFNIFFNFHYAQESWIC
;
A
#
# COMPACT_ATOMS: atom_id res chain seq x y z
N MET A 1 -0.08 -15.82 -12.97
CA MET A 1 -0.03 -14.42 -12.51
C MET A 1 -1.47 -14.00 -12.29
N SER A 2 -1.82 -13.47 -11.12
CA SER A 2 -3.19 -12.99 -10.84
C SER A 2 -3.30 -11.52 -11.23
N GLU A 3 -4.47 -11.14 -11.72
CA GLU A 3 -4.87 -9.75 -11.90
C GLU A 3 -5.34 -9.16 -10.56
N CYS A 4 -5.19 -7.84 -10.42
CA CYS A 4 -5.71 -7.06 -9.32
C CYS A 4 -7.23 -6.87 -9.47
N LEU A 5 -8.02 -7.06 -8.40
CA LEU A 5 -9.48 -6.87 -8.46
C LEU A 5 -9.92 -5.40 -8.60
N ILE A 6 -9.03 -4.44 -8.43
CA ILE A 6 -9.35 -3.00 -8.51
C ILE A 6 -9.00 -2.43 -9.89
N CYS A 7 -7.77 -2.66 -10.35
CA CYS A 7 -7.29 -2.09 -11.62
C CYS A 7 -7.25 -3.09 -12.78
N GLU A 8 -7.55 -4.37 -12.54
CA GLU A 8 -7.52 -5.45 -13.54
C GLU A 8 -6.11 -5.71 -14.14
N GLU A 9 -5.07 -5.05 -13.63
CA GLU A 9 -3.69 -5.23 -14.05
C GLU A 9 -3.02 -6.43 -13.36
N VAL A 10 -2.02 -7.01 -14.02
CA VAL A 10 -1.22 -8.11 -13.46
C VAL A 10 -0.46 -7.65 -12.21
N ILE A 11 -0.55 -8.44 -11.14
CA ILE A 11 0.23 -8.21 -9.91
C ILE A 11 1.69 -8.64 -10.15
N THR A 12 2.58 -7.68 -10.36
CA THR A 12 4.01 -7.90 -10.66
C THR A 12 4.91 -7.90 -9.43
N ASN A 13 4.52 -7.19 -8.37
CA ASN A 13 5.22 -7.14 -7.08
C ASN A 13 4.27 -7.58 -5.95
N PRO A 14 4.04 -8.89 -5.73
CA PRO A 14 3.02 -9.32 -4.79
C PRO A 14 3.46 -9.11 -3.34
N VAL A 15 3.08 -7.98 -2.75
CA VAL A 15 3.09 -7.72 -1.31
C VAL A 15 1.66 -7.46 -0.87
N CYS A 16 1.14 -8.25 0.07
CA CYS A 16 -0.25 -8.12 0.50
C CYS A 16 -0.50 -6.83 1.29
N THR A 17 -1.77 -6.46 1.36
CA THR A 17 -2.25 -5.28 2.09
C THR A 17 -1.83 -5.31 3.56
N GLU A 18 -1.81 -6.48 4.22
CA GLU A 18 -1.33 -6.61 5.61
C GLU A 18 0.15 -6.25 5.78
N CYS A 19 1.01 -6.71 4.87
CA CYS A 19 2.44 -6.42 4.95
C CYS A 19 2.69 -4.92 4.71
N LEU A 20 2.02 -4.34 3.71
CA LEU A 20 2.10 -2.90 3.43
C LEU A 20 1.55 -2.08 4.59
N GLN A 21 0.42 -2.49 5.17
CA GLN A 21 -0.17 -1.84 6.32
C GLN A 21 0.83 -1.81 7.49
N LYS A 22 1.50 -2.92 7.81
CA LYS A 22 2.49 -2.96 8.90
C LYS A 22 3.65 -1.97 8.68
N GLU A 23 4.11 -1.82 7.45
CA GLU A 23 5.14 -0.83 7.10
C GLU A 23 4.61 0.60 7.29
N MET A 24 3.39 0.88 6.84
CA MET A 24 2.74 2.18 7.00
C MET A 24 2.43 2.51 8.46
N GLU A 25 2.01 1.54 9.25
CA GLU A 25 1.79 1.65 10.70
C GLU A 25 3.09 2.02 11.42
N THR A 26 4.20 1.36 11.07
CA THR A 26 5.52 1.68 11.64
C THR A 26 5.92 3.12 11.32
N TRP A 27 5.75 3.55 10.07
CA TRP A 27 6.04 4.91 9.62
C TRP A 27 5.13 5.97 10.30
N LEU A 28 3.83 5.68 10.42
CA LEU A 28 2.86 6.61 10.97
C LEU A 28 3.02 6.75 12.49
N TYR A 29 3.36 5.67 13.19
CA TYR A 29 3.57 5.69 14.64
C TYR A 29 4.65 6.72 15.07
N GLU A 30 5.69 6.90 14.26
CA GLU A 30 6.77 7.86 14.54
C GLU A 30 6.37 9.32 14.30
N THR A 31 5.32 9.57 13.51
CA THR A 31 4.97 10.90 13.03
C THR A 31 3.62 11.41 13.52
N ARG A 32 2.57 10.58 13.47
CA ARG A 32 1.18 10.87 13.83
C ARG A 32 0.51 9.64 14.46
N PRO A 33 0.94 9.21 15.66
CA PRO A 33 0.37 8.05 16.33
C PRO A 33 -1.13 8.19 16.64
N ASP A 34 -1.64 9.42 16.67
CA ASP A 34 -3.06 9.75 16.82
C ASP A 34 -3.94 9.26 15.65
N LEU A 35 -3.34 9.02 14.47
CA LEU A 35 -4.06 8.58 13.28
C LEU A 35 -4.02 7.05 13.04
N MET A 36 -3.42 6.28 13.96
CA MET A 36 -3.21 4.84 13.79
C MET A 36 -4.53 4.06 13.65
N GLU A 37 -5.52 4.37 14.48
CA GLU A 37 -6.83 3.71 14.42
C GLU A 37 -7.54 4.00 13.08
N GLU A 38 -7.43 5.23 12.59
CA GLU A 38 -7.98 5.60 11.29
C GLU A 38 -7.28 4.89 10.12
N LEU A 39 -5.95 4.75 10.17
CA LEU A 39 -5.18 4.00 9.18
C LEU A 39 -5.63 2.54 9.13
N GLN A 40 -5.82 1.91 10.29
CA GLN A 40 -6.28 0.52 10.39
C GLN A 40 -7.67 0.36 9.77
N ASN A 41 -8.62 1.21 10.16
CA ASN A 41 -9.97 1.22 9.60
C ASN A 41 -9.95 1.41 8.08
N ARG A 42 -9.12 2.33 7.59
CA ARG A 42 -8.97 2.59 6.15
C ARG A 42 -8.39 1.39 5.40
N SER A 43 -7.43 0.70 6.01
CA SER A 43 -6.78 -0.48 5.43
C SER A 43 -7.76 -1.66 5.31
N PHE A 44 -8.66 -1.83 6.29
CA PHE A 44 -9.69 -2.88 6.26
C PHE A 44 -10.67 -2.75 5.08
N GLU A 45 -10.88 -1.56 4.54
CA GLU A 45 -11.77 -1.35 3.38
C GLU A 45 -11.32 -2.13 2.13
N LEU A 46 -10.03 -2.43 2.01
CA LEU A 46 -9.45 -3.19 0.90
C LEU A 46 -8.97 -4.59 1.32
N PHE A 47 -9.44 -5.09 2.45
CA PHE A 47 -9.11 -6.44 2.89
C PHE A 47 -9.98 -7.47 2.17
N PHE A 48 -9.37 -8.26 1.29
CA PHE A 48 -10.07 -9.30 0.51
C PHE A 48 -9.39 -10.66 0.67
N ASP A 49 -10.14 -11.64 1.19
CA ASP A 49 -9.66 -12.99 1.53
C ASP A 49 -9.54 -13.96 0.34
N ARG A 50 -9.61 -13.50 -0.91
CA ARG A 50 -9.66 -14.39 -2.08
C ARG A 50 -8.84 -13.84 -3.22
N GLY A 51 -7.68 -14.45 -3.47
CA GLY A 51 -6.84 -14.14 -4.62
C GLY A 51 -5.99 -15.33 -5.05
N ASN A 52 -5.56 -15.32 -6.30
CA ASN A 52 -4.79 -16.43 -6.90
C ASN A 52 -3.29 -16.13 -6.95
N THR A 53 -2.80 -15.24 -6.09
CA THR A 53 -1.39 -14.88 -5.97
C THR A 53 -1.01 -14.77 -4.51
N ASN A 54 0.21 -15.20 -4.19
CA ASN A 54 0.71 -15.23 -2.82
C ASN A 54 1.67 -14.07 -2.59
N CYS A 55 1.54 -13.43 -1.44
CA CYS A 55 2.47 -12.43 -0.95
C CYS A 55 3.90 -13.00 -0.90
N LEU A 56 4.89 -12.26 -1.39
CA LEU A 56 6.30 -12.66 -1.34
C LEU A 56 6.84 -12.69 0.10
N VAL A 57 6.30 -11.86 0.98
CA VAL A 57 6.76 -11.69 2.37
C VAL A 57 6.16 -12.76 3.29
N CYS A 58 4.84 -12.80 3.44
CA CYS A 58 4.16 -13.66 4.40
C CYS A 58 3.49 -14.92 3.79
N LYS A 59 3.52 -15.06 2.45
CA LYS A 59 2.94 -16.20 1.70
C LYS A 59 1.41 -16.33 1.76
N THR A 60 0.68 -15.36 2.31
CA THR A 60 -0.79 -15.35 2.26
C THR A 60 -1.31 -15.01 0.87
N GLU A 61 -2.50 -15.52 0.54
CA GLU A 61 -3.20 -15.17 -0.70
C GLU A 61 -3.60 -13.70 -0.71
N MET A 62 -3.55 -13.08 -1.89
CA MET A 62 -3.88 -11.68 -2.10
C MET A 62 -4.45 -11.47 -3.50
N SER A 63 -5.34 -10.49 -3.60
CA SER A 63 -6.04 -10.12 -4.83
C SER A 63 -5.97 -8.65 -5.20
N ILE A 64 -5.36 -7.83 -4.34
CA ILE A 64 -5.13 -6.41 -4.54
C ILE A 64 -3.65 -6.16 -4.75
N CYS A 65 -3.27 -5.44 -5.81
CA CYS A 65 -1.88 -5.07 -6.03
C CYS A 65 -1.43 -4.01 -5.01
N PRO A 66 -0.12 -3.92 -4.69
CA PRO A 66 0.40 -2.88 -3.82
C PRO A 66 0.03 -1.47 -4.26
N TYR A 67 0.01 -1.23 -5.57
CA TYR A 67 -0.27 0.09 -6.14
C TYR A 67 -1.66 0.61 -5.74
N CYS A 68 -2.70 -0.21 -5.90
CA CYS A 68 -4.06 0.18 -5.54
C CYS A 68 -4.21 0.37 -4.03
N PHE A 69 -3.58 -0.49 -3.23
CA PHE A 69 -3.60 -0.33 -1.77
C PHE A 69 -2.89 0.96 -1.34
N THR A 70 -1.71 1.23 -1.89
CA THR A 70 -0.96 2.45 -1.57
C THR A 70 -1.68 3.70 -2.04
N ASP A 71 -2.30 3.70 -3.21
CA ASP A 71 -3.07 4.87 -3.69
C ASP A 71 -4.32 5.13 -2.83
N HIS A 72 -4.95 4.06 -2.34
CA HIS A 72 -6.06 4.16 -1.38
C HIS A 72 -5.63 4.81 -0.05
N ILE A 73 -4.49 4.39 0.50
CA ILE A 73 -3.95 5.02 1.72
C ILE A 73 -3.44 6.43 1.42
N ARG A 74 -2.83 6.68 0.26
CA ARG A 74 -2.38 8.01 -0.16
C ARG A 74 -3.53 9.01 -0.22
N SER A 75 -4.68 8.58 -0.74
CA SER A 75 -5.91 9.40 -0.76
C SER A 75 -6.34 9.78 0.66
N TRP A 76 -6.27 8.84 1.60
CA TRP A 76 -6.51 9.12 3.02
C TRP A 76 -5.47 10.07 3.64
N VAL A 77 -4.19 9.94 3.30
CA VAL A 77 -3.13 10.88 3.76
C VAL A 77 -3.42 12.30 3.28
N ILE A 78 -3.85 12.47 2.03
CA ILE A 78 -4.24 13.79 1.47
C ILE A 78 -5.37 14.41 2.30
N GLU A 79 -6.33 13.61 2.74
CA GLU A 79 -7.49 14.07 3.49
C GLU A 79 -7.19 14.37 4.97
N LYS A 80 -6.33 13.56 5.62
CA LYS A 80 -6.15 13.58 7.09
C LYS A 80 -4.88 14.25 7.56
N CYS A 81 -3.80 14.14 6.80
CA CYS A 81 -2.49 14.66 7.16
C CYS A 81 -1.72 15.07 5.89
N PRO A 82 -2.22 16.04 5.11
CA PRO A 82 -1.61 16.45 3.84
C PRO A 82 -0.15 16.91 4.00
N GLU A 83 0.25 17.37 5.20
CA GLU A 83 1.63 17.71 5.53
C GLU A 83 2.61 16.53 5.47
N LEU A 84 2.11 15.29 5.52
CA LEU A 84 2.90 14.07 5.40
C LEU A 84 2.95 13.52 3.97
N LEU A 85 2.21 14.08 3.03
CA LEU A 85 2.07 13.54 1.68
C LEU A 85 3.42 13.39 0.96
N ASP A 86 4.31 14.38 1.05
CA ASP A 86 5.62 14.31 0.40
C ASP A 86 6.48 13.18 0.98
N LYS A 87 6.46 13.04 2.31
CA LYS A 87 7.17 11.94 2.98
C LYS A 87 6.57 10.59 2.60
N PHE A 88 5.25 10.49 2.61
CA PHE A 88 4.54 9.28 2.20
C PHE A 88 4.94 8.87 0.78
N ASN A 89 4.93 9.81 -0.16
CA ASN A 89 5.34 9.54 -1.54
C ASN A 89 6.81 9.12 -1.61
N ILE A 90 7.72 9.65 -0.79
CA ILE A 90 9.13 9.20 -0.79
C ILE A 90 9.26 7.75 -0.33
N PHE A 91 8.55 7.35 0.73
CA PHE A 91 8.67 6.00 1.30
C PHE A 91 7.89 4.94 0.52
N PHE A 92 6.73 5.29 -0.03
CA PHE A 92 5.78 4.35 -0.59
C PHE A 92 5.52 4.55 -2.09
N ASN A 93 6.32 5.35 -2.82
CA ASN A 93 6.19 5.38 -4.28
C ASN A 93 6.65 4.07 -4.91
N PHE A 94 5.70 3.20 -5.24
CA PHE A 94 5.99 2.04 -6.07
C PHE A 94 6.12 2.41 -7.57
N HIS A 95 5.81 3.65 -7.97
CA HIS A 95 5.76 4.08 -9.38
C HIS A 95 7.10 4.56 -9.98
N TYR A 96 8.09 4.99 -9.18
CA TYR A 96 9.28 5.71 -9.73
C TYR A 96 10.62 4.99 -9.61
N ALA A 97 10.64 3.68 -9.35
CA ALA A 97 11.90 2.91 -9.42
C ALA A 97 12.40 2.65 -10.86
N GLN A 98 11.79 3.25 -11.90
CA GLN A 98 12.21 3.06 -13.31
C GLN A 98 12.66 4.33 -14.06
N GLU A 99 12.72 5.51 -13.45
CA GLU A 99 13.25 6.72 -14.12
C GLU A 99 14.50 7.29 -13.41
N SER A 100 15.48 6.43 -13.15
CA SER A 100 16.83 6.85 -12.76
C SER A 100 17.90 5.98 -13.44
N TRP A 101 17.71 5.75 -14.74
CA TRP A 101 18.79 5.38 -15.66
C TRP A 101 18.90 6.46 -16.73
N ILE A 102 19.35 7.66 -16.32
CA ILE A 102 20.13 8.51 -17.22
C ILE A 102 21.59 8.08 -17.01
N CYS A 103 22.05 7.18 -17.87
CA CYS A 103 23.44 7.04 -18.31
C CYS A 103 23.38 6.73 -19.81
#